data_AF-A0A318A286-F1
#
_entry.id   AF-A0A318A286-F1
#
_cell.length_a   1.000
_cell.length_b   1.000
_cell.length_c   1.000
_cell.angle_alpha   90.00
_cell.angle_beta   90.00
_cell.angle_gamma   90.00
#
_symmetry.space_group_name_H-M   'P 1'
#
loop_
_entity.id
_entity.type
_entity.pdbx_description
1 polymer ?
#
loop_
_entity_poly.entity_id
_entity_poly.type
_entity_poly.pdbx_seq_one_letter_code
_entity_poly.pdbx_strand_id
1 'polypeptide(L)'
;MSDPSLRLPNTQFCAVLNLGLLPLEAPPLPPQFAQPVLDAQWMDEGAAIYIGFEGGELHFDVSPTNIQHHYHDPDGTDSDNSPWPAADTAGLLAWAVPFVKHVAEILEELTMDAAEAAEWSALGLTVYATSPAEPVQLEVVDLELEGEQLMLPWLGAGHVGHDHIDGPNHPIALLWNPQHDEPNEQLATAWTDPASGQPAVLARPFVNWDAVGLPEAEVLEWLEGLYLNHHLLADPEELILRAGLERIAGLR
;
A
#
# COMPACT_ATOMS: atom_id res chain seq x y z
N MET A 1 -14.23 18.69 2.97
CA MET A 1 -14.96 17.67 3.74
C MET A 1 -15.85 16.97 2.75
N SER A 2 -15.27 15.99 2.07
CA SER A 2 -15.98 15.02 1.26
C SER A 2 -17.11 14.39 2.11
N ASP A 3 -18.29 14.24 1.52
CA ASP A 3 -19.41 13.59 2.19
C ASP A 3 -19.10 12.09 2.35
N PRO A 4 -18.93 11.58 3.58
CA PRO A 4 -18.64 10.16 3.82
C PRO A 4 -19.80 9.24 3.41
N SER A 5 -20.98 9.80 3.05
CA SER A 5 -22.12 9.04 2.55
C SER A 5 -22.01 8.64 1.07
N LEU A 6 -21.03 9.17 0.32
CA LEU A 6 -20.78 8.84 -1.09
C LEU A 6 -19.61 7.86 -1.26
N ARG A 7 -19.46 6.91 -0.35
CA ARG A 7 -18.47 5.84 -0.47
C ARG A 7 -19.15 4.53 -0.85
N LEU A 8 -18.50 3.73 -1.70
CA LEU A 8 -18.89 2.35 -1.90
C LEU A 8 -18.81 1.59 -0.56
N PRO A 9 -19.66 0.59 -0.33
CA PRO A 9 -19.55 -0.23 0.87
C PRO A 9 -18.22 -0.99 0.85
N ASN A 10 -17.63 -1.17 2.03
CA ASN A 10 -16.51 -2.09 2.19
C ASN A 10 -16.94 -3.49 1.71
N THR A 11 -16.01 -4.19 1.07
CA THR A 11 -16.26 -5.52 0.52
C THR A 11 -15.43 -6.54 1.26
N GLN A 12 -16.05 -7.65 1.64
CA GLN A 12 -15.34 -8.81 2.16
C GLN A 12 -14.78 -9.59 0.97
N PHE A 13 -13.47 -9.77 0.96
CA PHE A 13 -12.73 -10.46 -0.08
C PHE A 13 -11.98 -11.64 0.52
N CYS A 14 -12.02 -12.78 -0.15
CA CYS A 14 -11.37 -14.02 0.28
C CYS A 14 -10.25 -14.37 -0.70
N ALA A 15 -9.00 -14.37 -0.24
CA ALA A 15 -7.85 -14.80 -1.00
C ALA A 15 -7.44 -16.21 -0.54
N VAL A 16 -7.48 -17.18 -1.44
CA VAL A 16 -6.97 -18.53 -1.21
C VAL A 16 -5.59 -18.64 -1.84
N LEU A 17 -4.55 -18.63 -1.00
CA LEU A 17 -3.16 -18.42 -1.39
C LEU A 17 -2.30 -19.66 -1.10
N ASN A 18 -1.25 -19.85 -1.90
CA ASN A 18 -0.24 -20.86 -1.64
C ASN A 18 0.87 -20.24 -0.80
N LEU A 19 0.72 -20.29 0.53
CA LEU A 19 1.70 -19.75 1.46
C LEU A 19 2.82 -20.74 1.80
N GLY A 20 2.98 -21.81 1.00
CA GLY A 20 3.95 -22.87 1.21
C GLY A 20 3.67 -23.73 2.43
N LEU A 21 4.68 -24.52 2.83
CA LEU A 21 4.62 -25.25 4.10
C LEU A 21 4.81 -24.26 5.24
N LEU A 22 3.71 -23.67 5.71
CA LEU A 22 3.73 -22.75 6.82
C LEU A 22 4.58 -23.28 7.98
N PRO A 23 5.65 -22.57 8.34
CA PRO A 23 6.00 -22.42 9.73
C PRO A 23 5.10 -21.34 10.36
N LEU A 24 4.94 -21.13 11.65
CA LEU A 24 5.23 -21.79 12.93
C LEU A 24 4.40 -20.94 13.92
N GLU A 25 3.93 -21.47 15.05
CA GLU A 25 3.35 -20.62 16.10
C GLU A 25 4.19 -19.36 16.30
N ALA A 26 3.56 -18.18 16.34
CA ALA A 26 4.26 -16.93 16.62
C ALA A 26 5.10 -17.14 17.89
N PRO A 27 6.45 -17.11 17.81
CA PRO A 27 7.26 -17.26 19.00
C PRO A 27 6.91 -16.11 19.94
N PRO A 28 7.05 -16.28 21.26
CA PRO A 28 6.74 -15.23 22.22
C PRO A 28 7.72 -14.08 22.01
N LEU A 29 7.34 -13.13 21.16
CA LEU A 29 8.03 -11.87 21.00
C LEU A 29 7.73 -10.99 22.23
N PRO A 30 8.67 -10.16 22.66
CA PRO A 30 8.39 -9.08 23.61
C PRO A 30 7.12 -8.31 23.22
N PRO A 31 6.30 -7.85 24.18
CA PRO A 31 5.02 -7.18 23.87
C PRO A 31 5.13 -6.01 22.89
N GLN A 32 6.27 -5.31 22.88
CA GLN A 32 6.54 -4.20 21.95
C GLN A 32 6.68 -4.64 20.48
N PHE A 33 6.84 -5.94 20.22
CA PHE A 33 6.93 -6.52 18.87
C PHE A 33 5.70 -7.38 18.52
N ALA A 34 4.62 -7.29 19.29
CA ALA A 34 3.45 -8.14 19.10
C ALA A 34 2.60 -7.76 17.86
N GLN A 35 2.80 -6.56 17.30
CA GLN A 35 2.05 -6.04 16.16
C GLN A 35 3.00 -5.35 15.16
N PRO A 36 3.86 -6.11 14.46
CA PRO A 36 4.67 -5.54 13.38
C PRO A 36 3.78 -5.12 12.22
N VAL A 37 4.21 -4.09 11.49
CA VAL A 37 3.76 -3.83 10.11
C VAL A 37 4.70 -4.61 9.20
N LEU A 38 4.14 -5.53 8.42
CA LEU A 38 4.91 -6.37 7.50
C LEU A 38 4.74 -5.85 6.07
N ASP A 39 5.86 -5.81 5.36
CA ASP A 39 5.89 -5.53 3.93
C ASP A 39 7.04 -6.30 3.26
N ALA A 40 6.93 -6.52 1.96
CA ALA A 40 7.95 -7.22 1.19
C ALA A 40 7.91 -6.81 -0.28
N GLN A 41 9.08 -6.68 -0.88
CA GLN A 41 9.23 -6.35 -2.28
C GLN A 41 10.05 -7.42 -2.99
N TRP A 42 9.47 -8.03 -4.01
CA TRP A 42 10.20 -8.88 -4.94
C TRP A 42 11.08 -8.04 -5.87
N MET A 43 12.30 -8.48 -6.10
CA MET A 43 13.28 -7.79 -6.95
C MET A 43 13.92 -8.79 -7.92
N ASP A 44 14.43 -8.30 -9.06
CA ASP A 44 15.05 -9.13 -10.11
C ASP A 44 16.12 -10.12 -9.59
N GLU A 45 16.89 -9.73 -8.57
CA GLU A 45 17.97 -10.53 -7.97
C GLU A 45 17.72 -10.91 -6.50
N GLY A 46 16.48 -10.84 -6.01
CA GLY A 46 16.20 -11.15 -4.61
C GLY A 46 14.89 -10.64 -4.04
N ALA A 47 14.89 -10.30 -2.76
CA ALA A 47 13.75 -9.76 -2.04
C ALA A 47 14.19 -8.78 -0.96
N ALA A 48 13.41 -7.72 -0.75
CA ALA A 48 13.52 -6.83 0.39
C ALA A 48 12.34 -7.11 1.32
N ILE A 49 12.57 -7.33 2.61
CA ILE A 49 11.51 -7.63 3.59
C ILE A 49 11.62 -6.67 4.76
N TYR A 50 10.49 -6.04 5.10
CA TYR A 50 10.39 -4.95 6.05
C TYR A 50 9.52 -5.38 7.23
N ILE A 51 10.05 -5.16 8.44
CA ILE A 51 9.35 -5.46 9.70
C ILE A 51 9.34 -4.19 10.54
N GLY A 52 8.27 -3.42 10.42
CA GLY A 52 8.11 -2.11 11.06
C GLY A 52 7.47 -2.19 12.45
N PHE A 53 7.93 -1.33 13.36
CA PHE A 53 7.39 -1.14 14.70
C PHE A 53 7.34 0.36 15.02
N GLU A 54 6.61 0.75 16.08
CA GLU A 54 6.58 2.16 16.54
C GLU A 54 7.99 2.71 16.86
N GLY A 55 8.91 1.84 17.28
CA GLY A 55 10.27 2.21 17.67
C GLY A 55 11.34 2.10 16.57
N GLY A 56 10.96 1.87 15.32
CA GLY A 56 11.88 1.68 14.20
C GLY A 56 11.56 0.43 13.39
N GLU A 57 12.42 0.08 12.44
CA GLU A 57 12.18 -1.02 11.51
C GLU A 57 13.40 -1.94 11.38
N LEU A 58 13.13 -3.20 11.06
CA LEU A 58 14.15 -4.19 10.71
C LEU A 58 13.97 -4.56 9.25
N HIS A 59 15.00 -4.29 8.45
CA HIS A 59 15.00 -4.50 7.00
C HIS A 59 15.92 -5.67 6.65
N PHE A 60 15.48 -6.52 5.73
CA PHE A 60 16.26 -7.65 5.23
C PHE A 60 16.45 -7.55 3.72
N ASP A 61 17.71 -7.63 3.30
CA ASP A 61 18.09 -7.79 1.90
C ASP A 61 18.44 -9.26 1.65
N VAL A 62 17.59 -9.93 0.87
CA VAL A 62 17.75 -11.33 0.51
C VAL A 62 18.25 -11.43 -0.92
N SER A 63 19.34 -12.16 -1.11
CA SER A 63 19.85 -12.57 -2.42
C SER A 63 19.98 -14.10 -2.46
N PRO A 64 20.20 -14.71 -3.63
CA PRO A 64 20.35 -16.17 -3.75
C PRO A 64 21.47 -16.79 -2.89
N THR A 65 22.40 -15.98 -2.40
CA THR A 65 23.57 -16.45 -1.64
C THR A 65 23.67 -15.90 -0.22
N ASN A 66 22.86 -14.90 0.14
CA ASN A 66 23.03 -14.19 1.39
C ASN A 66 21.74 -13.52 1.88
N ILE A 67 21.59 -13.42 3.20
CA ILE A 67 20.57 -12.63 3.88
C ILE A 67 21.29 -11.61 4.75
N GLN A 68 21.16 -10.34 4.42
CA GLN A 68 21.65 -9.23 5.21
C GLN A 68 20.48 -8.56 5.92
N HIS A 69 20.78 -7.83 6.99
CA HIS A 69 19.79 -7.00 7.65
C HIS A 69 20.44 -5.74 8.18
N HIS A 70 19.64 -4.69 8.26
CA HIS A 70 19.96 -3.41 8.89
C HIS A 70 18.71 -2.87 9.59
N TYR A 71 18.85 -1.77 10.33
CA TYR A 71 17.77 -1.17 11.09
C TYR A 71 17.48 0.23 10.60
N HIS A 72 16.23 0.65 10.74
CA HIS A 72 15.86 2.05 10.62
C HIS A 72 15.42 2.58 11.98
N ASP A 73 15.93 3.76 12.35
CA ASP A 73 15.44 4.51 13.52
C ASP A 73 14.00 5.00 13.28
N PRO A 74 13.26 5.47 14.31
CA PRO A 74 11.90 5.99 14.15
C PRO A 74 11.74 7.14 13.14
N ASP A 75 12.84 7.83 12.78
CA ASP A 75 12.85 8.88 11.77
C ASP A 75 13.20 8.37 10.35
N GLY A 76 13.35 7.05 10.20
CA GLY A 76 13.68 6.38 8.94
C GLY A 76 15.17 6.35 8.61
N THR A 77 16.05 6.82 9.52
CA THR A 77 17.50 6.79 9.27
C THR A 77 18.05 5.37 9.36
N ASP A 78 18.79 4.95 8.32
CA ASP A 78 19.49 3.67 8.29
C ASP A 78 20.62 3.60 9.34
N SER A 79 20.71 2.47 10.02
CA SER A 79 21.65 2.18 11.10
C SER A 79 22.02 0.70 11.16
N ASP A 80 23.32 0.43 11.31
CA ASP A 80 23.83 -0.91 11.66
C ASP A 80 23.51 -1.32 13.11
N ASN A 81 23.10 -0.35 13.96
CA ASN A 81 22.82 -0.58 15.37
C ASN A 81 21.31 -0.65 15.59
N SER A 82 20.88 -1.72 16.28
CA SER A 82 19.48 -1.87 16.65
C SER A 82 19.01 -0.72 17.55
N PRO A 83 17.82 -0.13 17.29
CA PRO A 83 17.21 0.86 18.18
C PRO A 83 16.67 0.22 19.46
N TRP A 84 16.64 -1.12 19.56
CA TRP A 84 16.08 -1.87 20.68
C TRP A 84 17.15 -2.45 21.61
N PRO A 85 16.77 -2.85 22.85
CA PRO A 85 17.66 -3.54 23.76
C PRO A 85 18.19 -4.85 23.16
N ALA A 86 19.48 -5.14 23.35
CA ALA A 86 20.14 -6.29 22.72
C ALA A 86 19.47 -7.67 22.94
N ALA A 87 18.83 -7.88 24.10
CA ALA A 87 18.10 -9.12 24.39
C ALA A 87 16.83 -9.25 23.52
N ASP A 88 16.13 -8.14 23.31
CA ASP A 88 14.92 -8.08 22.49
C ASP A 88 15.28 -8.21 21.01
N THR A 89 16.34 -7.51 20.57
CA THR A 89 16.90 -7.63 19.21
C THR A 89 17.27 -9.06 18.87
N ALA A 90 17.93 -9.78 19.79
CA ALA A 90 18.30 -11.17 19.57
C ALA A 90 17.08 -12.08 19.42
N GLY A 91 16.02 -11.85 20.21
CA GLY A 91 14.75 -12.56 20.07
C GLY A 91 14.03 -12.26 18.75
N LEU A 92 13.99 -10.98 18.35
CA LEU A 92 13.42 -10.53 17.09
C LEU A 92 14.12 -11.17 15.88
N LEU A 93 15.46 -11.13 15.83
CA LEU A 93 16.23 -11.74 14.75
C LEU A 93 16.06 -13.27 14.68
N ALA A 94 15.97 -13.94 15.83
CA ALA A 94 15.76 -15.38 15.88
C ALA A 94 14.41 -15.80 15.27
N TRP A 95 13.39 -14.96 15.37
CA TRP A 95 12.10 -15.14 14.71
C TRP A 95 12.11 -14.68 13.25
N ALA A 96 12.67 -13.51 12.98
CA ALA A 96 12.63 -12.88 11.67
C ALA A 96 13.41 -13.67 10.62
N VAL A 97 14.56 -14.27 10.97
CA VAL A 97 15.37 -15.01 9.98
C VAL A 97 14.63 -16.22 9.37
N PRO A 98 13.99 -17.11 10.14
CA PRO A 98 13.12 -18.15 9.58
C PRO A 98 11.96 -17.60 8.75
N PHE A 99 11.29 -16.55 9.23
CA PHE A 99 10.20 -15.88 8.50
C PHE A 99 10.66 -15.36 7.14
N VAL A 100 11.76 -14.59 7.12
CA VAL A 100 12.37 -13.99 5.93
C VAL A 100 12.78 -15.05 4.92
N LYS A 101 13.38 -16.15 5.37
CA LYS A 101 13.75 -17.28 4.50
C LYS A 101 12.52 -17.87 3.81
N HIS A 102 11.46 -18.09 4.57
CA HIS A 102 10.22 -18.64 4.04
C HIS A 102 9.57 -17.69 3.05
N VAL A 103 9.43 -16.41 3.41
CA VAL A 103 8.86 -15.39 2.53
C VAL A 103 9.65 -15.29 1.23
N ALA A 104 10.98 -15.21 1.29
CA ALA A 104 11.82 -15.10 0.10
C ALA A 104 11.69 -16.28 -0.88
N GLU A 105 11.31 -17.47 -0.41
CA GLU A 105 11.09 -18.64 -1.27
C GLU A 105 9.78 -18.59 -2.06
N ILE A 106 8.81 -17.80 -1.61
CA ILE A 106 7.46 -17.75 -2.20
C ILE A 106 7.03 -16.35 -2.64
N LEU A 107 7.89 -15.33 -2.43
CA LEU A 107 7.49 -13.93 -2.59
C LEU A 107 7.14 -13.59 -4.04
N GLU A 108 7.84 -14.17 -5.01
CA GLU A 108 7.54 -13.96 -6.43
C GLU A 108 6.11 -14.40 -6.74
N GLU A 109 5.78 -15.65 -6.42
CA GLU A 109 4.44 -16.19 -6.64
C GLU A 109 3.38 -15.49 -5.80
N LEU A 110 3.68 -15.15 -4.54
CA LEU A 110 2.75 -14.42 -3.67
C LEU A 110 2.44 -13.02 -4.20
N THR A 111 3.44 -12.32 -4.75
CA THR A 111 3.24 -11.00 -5.37
C THR A 111 2.37 -11.13 -6.63
N MET A 112 2.63 -12.15 -7.45
CA MET A 112 1.80 -12.42 -8.63
C MET A 112 0.35 -12.77 -8.27
N ASP A 113 0.16 -13.64 -7.27
CA ASP A 113 -1.17 -14.03 -6.77
C ASP A 113 -1.91 -12.81 -6.18
N ALA A 114 -1.21 -11.92 -5.45
CA ALA A 114 -1.79 -10.70 -4.90
C ALA A 114 -2.24 -9.73 -5.99
N ALA A 115 -1.42 -9.51 -7.03
CA ALA A 115 -1.76 -8.68 -8.18
C ALA A 115 -2.99 -9.23 -8.93
N GLU A 116 -3.02 -10.54 -9.22
CA GLU A 116 -4.17 -11.17 -9.88
C GLU A 116 -5.44 -11.09 -9.01
N ALA A 117 -5.31 -11.30 -7.70
CA ALA A 117 -6.43 -11.17 -6.76
C ALA A 117 -6.98 -9.74 -6.70
N ALA A 118 -6.10 -8.73 -6.76
CA ALA A 118 -6.48 -7.32 -6.85
C ALA A 118 -7.25 -7.03 -8.15
N GLU A 119 -6.80 -7.57 -9.29
CA GLU A 119 -7.54 -7.47 -10.56
C GLU A 119 -8.94 -8.10 -10.46
N TRP A 120 -9.07 -9.28 -9.82
CA TRP A 120 -10.35 -9.94 -9.62
C TRP A 120 -11.29 -9.11 -8.73
N SER A 121 -10.75 -8.51 -7.67
CA SER A 121 -11.49 -7.59 -6.81
C SER A 121 -11.99 -6.36 -7.59
N ALA A 122 -11.14 -5.77 -8.43
CA ALA A 122 -11.53 -4.65 -9.30
C ALA A 122 -12.64 -5.01 -10.31
N LEU A 123 -12.76 -6.30 -10.68
CA LEU A 123 -13.87 -6.82 -11.48
C LEU A 123 -15.15 -7.10 -10.67
N GLY A 124 -15.13 -6.87 -9.34
CA GLY A 124 -16.23 -7.11 -8.42
C GLY A 124 -16.37 -8.57 -7.99
N LEU A 125 -15.35 -9.40 -8.17
CA LEU A 125 -15.30 -10.74 -7.63
C LEU A 125 -14.94 -10.69 -6.13
N THR A 126 -15.43 -11.66 -5.36
CA THR A 126 -15.26 -11.69 -3.89
C THR A 126 -14.33 -12.80 -3.41
N VAL A 127 -13.88 -13.65 -4.31
CA VAL A 127 -12.99 -14.77 -4.00
C VAL A 127 -11.96 -14.91 -5.11
N TYR A 128 -10.69 -14.93 -4.72
CA TYR A 128 -9.57 -15.37 -5.55
C TYR A 128 -9.04 -16.71 -5.02
N ALA A 129 -8.60 -17.58 -5.91
CA ALA A 129 -7.91 -18.80 -5.52
C ALA A 129 -6.78 -19.11 -6.49
N THR A 130 -5.56 -19.17 -5.95
CA THR A 130 -4.40 -19.61 -6.72
C THR A 130 -4.56 -21.06 -7.18
N SER A 131 -3.94 -21.40 -8.30
CA SER A 131 -4.06 -22.72 -8.94
C SER A 131 -2.67 -23.36 -9.12
N PRO A 132 -2.09 -23.93 -8.05
CA PRO A 132 -0.80 -24.60 -8.13
C PRO A 132 -0.84 -25.83 -9.04
N ALA A 133 0.28 -26.13 -9.68
CA ALA A 133 0.39 -27.27 -10.61
C ALA A 133 0.26 -28.64 -9.91
N GLU A 134 0.69 -28.73 -8.65
CA GLU A 134 0.62 -29.94 -7.83
C GLU A 134 -0.32 -29.74 -6.64
N PRO A 135 -0.98 -30.80 -6.13
CA PRO A 135 -1.82 -30.70 -4.94
C PRO A 135 -1.00 -30.27 -3.71
N VAL A 136 -1.31 -29.08 -3.19
CA VAL A 136 -0.71 -28.52 -1.97
C VAL A 136 -1.80 -27.98 -1.05
N GLN A 137 -1.46 -27.79 0.23
CA GLN A 137 -2.34 -27.09 1.15
C GLN A 137 -2.32 -25.60 0.81
N LEU A 138 -3.51 -25.02 0.66
CA LEU A 138 -3.70 -23.58 0.49
C LEU A 138 -4.25 -22.99 1.79
N GLU A 139 -3.93 -21.73 2.00
CA GLU A 139 -4.41 -20.96 3.15
C GLU A 139 -5.48 -19.98 2.72
N VAL A 140 -6.47 -19.79 3.57
CA VAL A 140 -7.57 -18.86 3.35
C VAL A 140 -7.28 -17.59 4.14
N VAL A 141 -7.28 -16.46 3.46
CA VAL A 141 -7.09 -15.13 4.03
C VAL A 141 -8.35 -14.31 3.74
N ASP A 142 -9.06 -13.93 4.78
CA ASP A 142 -10.23 -13.08 4.69
C ASP A 142 -9.84 -11.63 5.01
N LEU A 143 -10.18 -10.71 4.12
CA LEU A 143 -9.84 -9.30 4.24
C LEU A 143 -11.05 -8.40 3.95
N GLU A 144 -11.09 -7.25 4.59
CA GLU A 144 -12.02 -6.19 4.27
C GLU A 144 -11.32 -5.17 3.37
N LEU A 145 -11.83 -5.00 2.16
CA LEU A 145 -11.38 -3.97 1.23
C LEU A 145 -12.23 -2.72 1.40
N GLU A 146 -11.58 -1.58 1.62
CA GLU A 146 -12.25 -0.29 1.76
C GLU A 146 -12.88 0.12 0.43
N GLY A 147 -14.15 0.54 0.46
CA GLY A 147 -14.83 0.96 -0.74
C GLY A 147 -14.33 2.32 -1.24
N GLU A 148 -14.22 2.47 -2.56
CA GLU A 148 -13.82 3.73 -3.18
C GLU A 148 -14.82 4.86 -2.91
N GLN A 149 -14.31 6.09 -2.85
CA GLN A 149 -15.13 7.28 -2.92
C GLN A 149 -15.80 7.34 -4.30
N LEU A 150 -17.13 7.41 -4.33
CA LEU A 150 -17.88 7.60 -5.57
C LEU A 150 -17.53 8.96 -6.15
N MET A 151 -16.86 8.93 -7.29
CA MET A 151 -16.54 10.11 -8.06
C MET A 151 -17.52 10.25 -9.22
N LEU A 152 -17.99 11.47 -9.44
CA LEU A 152 -18.65 11.80 -10.69
C LEU A 152 -17.61 11.78 -11.82
N PRO A 153 -17.97 11.34 -13.04
CA PRO A 153 -17.12 11.58 -14.20
C PRO A 153 -16.85 13.07 -14.33
N TRP A 154 -15.71 13.45 -14.90
CA TRP A 154 -15.41 14.87 -15.16
C TRP A 154 -16.50 15.50 -16.04
N LEU A 155 -17.21 16.49 -15.50
CA LEU A 155 -18.30 17.21 -16.19
C LEU A 155 -17.86 18.57 -16.73
N GLY A 156 -16.62 18.98 -16.46
CA GLY A 156 -16.06 20.21 -17.00
C GLY A 156 -15.71 20.08 -18.48
N ALA A 157 -15.35 21.20 -19.08
CA ALA A 157 -14.81 21.24 -20.43
C ALA A 157 -13.44 20.57 -20.48
N GLY A 158 -13.03 20.15 -21.68
CA GLY A 158 -11.70 19.59 -21.92
C GLY A 158 -11.48 18.20 -21.32
N HIS A 159 -10.21 17.81 -21.29
CA HIS A 159 -9.72 16.59 -20.67
C HIS A 159 -9.04 16.91 -19.35
N VAL A 160 -9.09 15.98 -18.40
CA VAL A 160 -8.33 16.06 -17.14
C VAL A 160 -7.44 14.85 -16.97
N GLY A 161 -6.24 15.11 -16.47
CA GLY A 161 -5.27 14.11 -16.03
C GLY A 161 -4.71 14.50 -14.67
N HIS A 162 -3.82 13.69 -14.13
CA HIS A 162 -3.07 14.04 -12.94
C HIS A 162 -1.62 13.58 -13.06
N ASP A 163 -0.72 14.34 -12.45
CA ASP A 163 0.70 14.01 -12.36
C ASP A 163 1.16 14.04 -10.91
N HIS A 164 2.07 13.15 -10.56
CA HIS A 164 2.80 13.23 -9.30
C HIS A 164 3.76 14.41 -9.31
N ILE A 165 3.80 15.15 -8.21
CA ILE A 165 4.80 16.19 -7.96
C ILE A 165 5.84 15.61 -7.01
N ASP A 166 7.12 15.80 -7.32
CA ASP A 166 8.19 15.44 -6.39
C ASP A 166 8.07 16.25 -5.09
N GLY A 167 8.00 15.55 -3.96
CA GLY A 167 7.95 16.19 -2.64
C GLY A 167 7.38 15.30 -1.55
N PRO A 168 7.52 15.70 -0.26
CA PRO A 168 6.97 14.97 0.86
C PRO A 168 5.43 14.99 0.84
N ASN A 169 4.82 13.96 1.41
CA ASN A 169 3.37 13.79 1.55
C ASN A 169 2.61 13.58 0.22
N HIS A 170 3.29 12.96 -0.75
CA HIS A 170 2.73 12.47 -2.02
C HIS A 170 1.82 13.50 -2.73
N PRO A 171 2.33 14.68 -3.14
CA PRO A 171 1.50 15.67 -3.79
C PRO A 171 1.19 15.28 -5.24
N ILE A 172 -0.04 15.57 -5.69
CA ILE A 172 -0.44 15.45 -7.11
C ILE A 172 -0.97 16.76 -7.67
N ALA A 173 -0.74 16.98 -8.95
CA ALA A 173 -1.31 18.07 -9.74
C ALA A 173 -2.56 17.59 -10.48
N LEU A 174 -3.65 18.35 -10.40
CA LEU A 174 -4.74 18.22 -11.37
C LEU A 174 -4.38 18.99 -12.64
N LEU A 175 -4.34 18.30 -13.77
CA LEU A 175 -4.02 18.85 -15.07
C LEU A 175 -5.27 18.94 -15.94
N TRP A 176 -5.37 20.00 -16.74
CA TRP A 176 -6.51 20.28 -17.59
C TRP A 176 -6.07 20.67 -18.99
N ASN A 177 -6.74 20.12 -19.98
CA ASN A 177 -6.45 20.37 -21.38
C ASN A 177 -7.74 20.69 -22.15
N PRO A 178 -7.98 21.97 -22.49
CA PRO A 178 -9.20 22.35 -23.18
C PRO A 178 -9.25 21.87 -24.64
N GLN A 179 -8.11 21.70 -25.32
CA GLN A 179 -8.04 21.42 -26.77
C GLN A 179 -7.40 20.07 -27.13
N HIS A 180 -7.02 19.27 -26.13
CA HIS A 180 -6.26 18.02 -26.29
C HIS A 180 -4.87 18.23 -26.93
N ASP A 181 -4.24 19.39 -26.69
CA ASP A 181 -2.87 19.71 -27.10
C ASP A 181 -1.97 20.04 -25.89
N GLU A 182 -0.68 19.70 -25.96
CA GLU A 182 0.26 19.99 -24.88
C GLU A 182 0.72 21.47 -24.93
N PRO A 183 1.03 22.12 -23.79
CA PRO A 183 1.07 21.53 -22.45
C PRO A 183 -0.28 21.58 -21.71
N ASN A 184 -0.55 20.56 -20.89
CA ASN A 184 -1.67 20.58 -19.96
C ASN A 184 -1.51 21.71 -18.91
N GLU A 185 -2.61 22.41 -18.59
CA GLU A 185 -2.64 23.48 -17.60
C GLU A 185 -2.93 22.90 -16.20
N GLN A 186 -2.11 23.23 -15.20
CA GLN A 186 -2.38 22.81 -13.83
C GLN A 186 -3.50 23.66 -13.20
N LEU A 187 -4.56 23.00 -12.74
CA LEU A 187 -5.68 23.64 -12.05
C LEU A 187 -5.50 23.71 -10.54
N ALA A 188 -5.02 22.64 -9.92
CA ALA A 188 -4.96 22.50 -8.47
C ALA A 188 -3.90 21.48 -8.04
N THR A 189 -3.65 21.41 -6.74
CA THR A 189 -2.78 20.42 -6.10
C THR A 189 -3.50 19.77 -4.94
N ALA A 190 -3.31 18.46 -4.76
CA ALA A 190 -3.69 17.72 -3.57
C ALA A 190 -2.47 17.13 -2.87
N TRP A 191 -2.51 16.99 -1.55
CA TRP A 191 -1.45 16.37 -0.74
C TRP A 191 -2.01 15.90 0.60
N THR A 192 -1.25 15.08 1.32
CA THR A 192 -1.57 14.74 2.72
C THR A 192 -1.04 15.83 3.64
N ASP A 193 -1.90 16.53 4.36
CA ASP A 193 -1.49 17.55 5.32
C ASP A 193 -0.71 16.91 6.48
N PRO A 194 0.58 17.23 6.68
CA PRO A 194 1.39 16.59 7.72
C PRO A 194 0.92 16.90 9.14
N ALA A 195 0.15 17.98 9.35
CA ALA A 195 -0.35 18.33 10.67
C ALA A 195 -1.59 17.50 11.07
N SER A 196 -2.43 17.15 10.11
CA SER A 196 -3.71 16.47 10.35
C SER A 196 -3.75 15.03 9.85
N GLY A 197 -2.83 14.64 8.96
CA GLY A 197 -2.86 13.36 8.24
C GLY A 197 -4.04 13.23 7.27
N GLN A 198 -4.70 14.33 6.93
CA GLN A 198 -5.89 14.35 6.07
C GLN A 198 -5.57 14.94 4.70
N PRO A 199 -6.34 14.60 3.65
CA PRO A 199 -6.16 15.21 2.34
C PRO A 199 -6.42 16.72 2.40
N ALA A 200 -5.56 17.47 1.74
CA ALA A 200 -5.69 18.90 1.54
C ALA A 200 -5.61 19.21 0.05
N VAL A 201 -6.39 20.20 -0.40
CA VAL A 201 -6.46 20.63 -1.79
C VAL A 201 -6.32 22.14 -1.90
N LEU A 202 -5.66 22.59 -2.96
CA LEU A 202 -5.45 24.02 -3.23
C LEU A 202 -5.50 24.32 -4.72
N ALA A 203 -6.35 25.27 -5.09
CA ALA A 203 -6.42 25.83 -6.42
C ALA A 203 -5.14 26.61 -6.78
N ARG A 204 -4.73 26.51 -8.04
CA ARG A 204 -3.69 27.36 -8.60
C ARG A 204 -4.22 28.80 -8.74
N PRO A 205 -3.39 29.81 -8.50
CA PRO A 205 -3.77 31.20 -8.76
C PRO A 205 -4.12 31.42 -10.24
N PHE A 206 -5.11 32.27 -10.49
CA PHE A 206 -5.50 32.75 -11.83
C PHE A 206 -6.09 31.70 -12.78
N VAL A 207 -6.59 30.58 -12.27
CA VAL A 207 -7.37 29.61 -13.07
C VAL A 207 -8.67 30.25 -13.58
N ASN A 208 -8.97 30.04 -14.86
CA ASN A 208 -10.21 30.48 -15.47
C ASN A 208 -11.31 29.41 -15.31
N TRP A 209 -12.00 29.42 -14.17
CA TRP A 209 -13.06 28.45 -13.87
C TRP A 209 -14.23 28.46 -14.85
N ASP A 210 -14.54 29.61 -15.45
CA ASP A 210 -15.57 29.70 -16.48
C ASP A 210 -15.19 28.90 -17.74
N ALA A 211 -13.90 28.85 -18.08
CA ALA A 211 -13.39 28.05 -19.20
C ALA A 211 -13.31 26.56 -18.85
N VAL A 212 -12.99 26.23 -17.60
CA VAL A 212 -13.06 24.86 -17.06
C VAL A 212 -14.51 24.36 -17.08
N GLY A 213 -15.49 25.25 -16.95
CA GLY A 213 -16.92 24.91 -16.99
C GLY A 213 -17.42 24.27 -15.70
N LEU A 214 -16.63 24.31 -14.62
CA LEU A 214 -16.99 23.89 -13.27
C LEU A 214 -16.56 24.94 -12.24
N PRO A 215 -17.34 25.14 -11.16
CA PRO A 215 -16.91 25.97 -10.05
C PRO A 215 -15.65 25.43 -9.38
N GLU A 216 -14.79 26.32 -8.88
CA GLU A 216 -13.57 25.97 -8.13
C GLU A 216 -13.82 24.93 -7.05
N ALA A 217 -14.86 25.13 -6.22
CA ALA A 217 -15.17 24.24 -5.12
C ALA A 217 -15.48 22.80 -5.58
N GLU A 218 -16.20 22.65 -6.71
CA GLU A 218 -16.51 21.33 -7.28
C GLU A 218 -15.27 20.63 -7.82
N VAL A 219 -14.35 21.40 -8.44
CA VAL A 219 -13.08 20.85 -8.93
C VAL A 219 -12.19 20.40 -7.76
N LEU A 220 -12.13 21.18 -6.68
CA LEU A 220 -11.35 20.84 -5.49
C LEU A 220 -11.92 19.62 -4.74
N GLU A 221 -13.25 19.51 -4.64
CA GLU A 221 -13.90 18.32 -4.06
C GLU A 221 -13.67 17.08 -4.93
N TRP A 222 -13.77 17.22 -6.26
CA TRP A 222 -13.45 16.13 -7.19
C TRP A 222 -12.00 15.67 -7.06
N LEU A 223 -11.05 16.60 -6.94
CA LEU A 223 -9.64 16.30 -6.73
C LEU A 223 -9.36 15.68 -5.35
N GLU A 224 -10.04 16.12 -4.29
CA GLU A 224 -9.96 15.50 -2.96
C GLU A 224 -10.41 14.03 -3.04
N GLY A 225 -11.49 13.73 -3.76
CA GLY A 225 -11.95 12.37 -4.03
C GLY A 225 -10.95 11.53 -4.84
N LEU A 226 -10.38 12.11 -5.91
CA LEU A 226 -9.32 11.47 -6.69
C LEU A 226 -8.13 11.10 -5.81
N TYR A 227 -7.68 12.05 -4.99
CA TYR A 227 -6.55 11.87 -4.09
C TYR A 227 -6.82 10.78 -3.06
N LEU A 228 -8.00 10.77 -2.46
CA LEU A 228 -8.42 9.73 -1.52
C LEU A 228 -8.34 8.33 -2.18
N ASN A 229 -8.92 8.18 -3.37
CA ASN A 229 -8.95 6.90 -4.06
C ASN A 229 -7.56 6.43 -4.53
N HIS A 230 -6.69 7.34 -4.96
CA HIS A 230 -5.38 6.98 -5.52
C HIS A 230 -4.24 6.93 -4.48
N HIS A 231 -4.37 7.58 -3.33
CA HIS A 231 -3.25 7.72 -2.39
C HIS A 231 -3.55 7.35 -0.94
N LEU A 232 -4.82 7.31 -0.54
CA LEU A 232 -5.17 7.07 0.87
C LEU A 232 -5.92 5.77 1.08
N LEU A 233 -6.66 5.28 0.08
CA LEU A 233 -7.14 3.91 0.08
C LEU A 233 -5.94 2.98 -0.09
N ALA A 234 -5.84 2.00 0.80
CA ALA A 234 -4.82 0.98 0.70
C ALA A 234 -5.05 0.16 -0.57
N ASP A 235 -3.99 -0.05 -1.34
CA ASP A 235 -4.03 -0.85 -2.55
C ASP A 235 -4.46 -2.29 -2.19
N PRO A 236 -5.51 -2.85 -2.83
CA PRO A 236 -5.88 -4.25 -2.63
C PRO A 236 -4.72 -5.23 -2.80
N GLU A 237 -3.79 -4.98 -3.71
CA GLU A 237 -2.59 -5.82 -3.89
C GLU A 237 -1.72 -5.83 -2.63
N GLU A 238 -1.38 -4.64 -2.12
CA GLU A 238 -0.60 -4.47 -0.89
C GLU A 238 -1.31 -5.08 0.33
N LEU A 239 -2.64 -4.91 0.43
CA LEU A 239 -3.44 -5.49 1.52
C LEU A 239 -3.42 -7.02 1.50
N ILE A 240 -3.56 -7.63 0.32
CA ILE A 240 -3.55 -9.08 0.16
C ILE A 240 -2.16 -9.64 0.44
N LEU A 241 -1.10 -8.98 -0.07
CA LEU A 241 0.29 -9.35 0.21
C LEU A 241 0.57 -9.28 1.72
N ARG A 242 0.26 -8.15 2.37
CA ARG A 242 0.44 -7.98 3.81
C ARG A 242 -0.32 -9.02 4.62
N ALA A 243 -1.57 -9.32 4.26
CA ALA A 243 -2.35 -10.34 4.95
C ALA A 243 -1.75 -11.74 4.78
N GLY A 244 -1.19 -12.06 3.61
CA GLY A 244 -0.38 -13.26 3.38
C GLY A 244 0.87 -13.31 4.28
N LEU A 245 1.61 -12.20 4.39
CA LEU A 245 2.76 -12.08 5.28
C LEU A 245 2.38 -12.24 6.76
N GLU A 246 1.29 -11.61 7.21
CA GLU A 246 0.75 -11.76 8.58
C GLU A 246 0.39 -13.22 8.86
N ARG A 247 -0.21 -13.91 7.89
CA ARG A 247 -0.57 -15.32 8.00
C ARG A 247 0.66 -16.21 8.13
N ILE A 248 1.70 -15.97 7.33
CA ILE A 248 3.01 -16.66 7.41
C ILE A 248 3.69 -16.40 8.75
N ALA A 249 3.58 -15.16 9.25
CA ALA A 249 4.14 -14.76 10.54
C ALA A 249 3.39 -15.33 11.76
N GLY A 250 2.19 -15.90 11.55
CA GLY A 250 1.30 -16.38 12.62
C GLY A 250 0.60 -15.25 13.38
N LEU A 251 0.41 -14.10 12.75
CA LEU A 251 -0.10 -12.86 13.36
C LEU A 251 -1.59 -12.58 13.09
N ARG A 252 -2.27 -13.39 12.27
CA ARG A 252 -3.73 -13.51 12.11
C ARG A 252 -4.11 -14.80 11.38
#